data_AF-A0AB39UCQ4-F1
#
_entry.id   AF-A0AB39UCQ4-F1
#
_cell.length_a   1.000
_cell.length_b   1.000
_cell.length_c   1.000
_cell.angle_alpha   90.00
_cell.angle_beta   90.00
_cell.angle_gamma   90.00
#
_symmetry.space_group_name_H-M   'P 1'
#
loop_
_entity.id
_entity.type
_entity.pdbx_description
1 polymer ?
#
loop_
_entity_poly.entity_id
_entity_poly.type
_entity_poly.pdbx_seq_one_letter_code
_entity_poly.pdbx_strand_id
1 'polypeptide(L)'
;MSDAEPEDENSTTIDRNMAAENPQNAKAVEQIRELRQSIDNVDAAIVSLLAERFKYTSMVGVVKAKAGFAPADYQREDRQMARLNRIAIDAGLDPEIAEKYREFVVTEAKKRHRRIAESGGNPGVLDVFA
;
A
#
# COMPACT_ATOMS: atom_id res chain seq x y z
N MET A 1 9.05 -37.92 24.52
CA MET A 1 8.24 -37.13 23.58
C MET A 1 7.37 -36.24 24.43
N SER A 2 7.70 -34.96 24.52
CA SER A 2 6.88 -33.95 25.20
C SER A 2 5.91 -33.40 24.17
N ASP A 3 4.64 -33.73 24.31
CA ASP A 3 3.57 -33.03 23.61
C ASP A 3 3.50 -31.61 24.22
N ALA A 4 4.04 -30.63 23.48
CA ALA A 4 3.75 -29.24 23.76
C ALA A 4 2.31 -29.00 23.31
N GLU A 5 1.43 -28.63 24.24
CA GLU A 5 0.09 -28.18 23.93
C GLU A 5 0.17 -27.00 22.95
N PRO A 6 -0.71 -26.93 21.92
CA PRO A 6 -0.76 -25.78 21.05
C PRO A 6 -1.14 -24.55 21.88
N GLU A 7 -0.24 -23.56 21.93
CA GLU A 7 -0.55 -22.26 22.53
C GLU A 7 -1.83 -21.71 21.87
N ASP A 8 -2.86 -21.47 22.69
CA ASP A 8 -4.15 -20.95 22.24
C ASP A 8 -3.95 -19.54 21.67
N GLU A 9 -3.98 -19.41 20.33
CA GLU A 9 -3.76 -18.16 19.60
C GLU A 9 -4.73 -17.04 20.05
N ASN A 10 -5.86 -17.38 20.66
CA ASN A 10 -6.82 -16.40 21.22
C ASN A 10 -6.38 -15.76 22.55
N SER A 11 -5.35 -16.30 23.21
CA SER A 11 -4.80 -15.80 24.48
C SER A 11 -4.15 -14.40 24.39
N THR A 12 -3.88 -13.92 23.16
CA THR A 12 -3.17 -12.66 22.89
C THR A 12 -4.06 -11.52 22.42
N THR A 13 -5.38 -11.71 22.43
CA THR A 13 -6.32 -10.66 22.03
C THR A 13 -6.23 -9.51 23.03
N ILE A 14 -5.87 -8.31 22.55
CA ILE A 14 -5.89 -7.06 23.33
C ILE A 14 -7.36 -6.66 23.53
N ASP A 15 -8.06 -7.47 24.30
CA ASP A 15 -9.46 -7.31 24.67
C ASP A 15 -9.54 -6.51 25.97
N ARG A 16 -10.65 -5.77 26.11
CA ARG A 16 -10.96 -4.99 27.32
C ARG A 16 -10.91 -5.81 28.61
N ASN A 17 -11.00 -7.14 28.53
CA ASN A 17 -10.96 -8.03 29.68
C ASN A 17 -9.55 -8.16 30.29
N MET A 18 -8.46 -8.09 29.51
CA MET A 18 -7.08 -8.14 30.04
C MET A 18 -6.70 -6.88 30.83
N ALA A 19 -7.39 -5.76 30.60
CA ALA A 19 -7.19 -4.50 31.33
C ALA A 19 -7.75 -4.54 32.76
N ALA A 20 -8.70 -5.44 33.04
CA ALA A 20 -9.39 -5.48 34.33
C ALA A 20 -8.53 -6.08 35.47
N GLU A 21 -7.51 -6.87 35.13
CA GLU A 21 -6.74 -7.66 36.10
C GLU A 21 -5.42 -7.00 36.53
N ASN A 22 -4.91 -6.01 35.77
CA ASN A 22 -3.66 -5.32 36.08
C ASN A 22 -3.64 -3.87 35.55
N PRO A 23 -3.43 -2.84 36.40
CA PRO A 23 -3.35 -1.44 35.97
C PRO A 23 -2.30 -1.15 34.89
N GLN A 24 -1.19 -1.91 34.86
CA GLN A 24 -0.17 -1.78 33.82
C GLN A 24 -0.66 -2.28 32.46
N ASN A 25 -1.47 -3.35 32.44
CA ASN A 25 -2.10 -3.87 31.23
C ASN A 25 -3.14 -2.89 30.70
N ALA A 26 -3.94 -2.27 31.58
CA ALA A 26 -4.91 -1.24 31.19
C ALA A 26 -4.23 -0.06 30.47
N LYS A 27 -3.09 0.41 30.98
CA LYS A 27 -2.33 1.50 30.36
C LYS A 27 -1.75 1.09 29.00
N ALA A 28 -1.20 -0.12 28.89
CA ALA A 28 -0.68 -0.64 27.62
C ALA A 28 -1.80 -0.79 26.56
N VAL A 29 -2.98 -1.29 26.96
CA VAL A 29 -4.16 -1.43 26.07
C VAL A 29 -4.57 -0.06 25.51
N GLU A 30 -4.64 0.98 26.34
CA GLU A 30 -5.00 2.32 25.87
C GLU A 30 -3.94 2.90 24.92
N GLN A 31 -2.65 2.76 25.24
CA GLN A 31 -1.58 3.20 24.35
C GLN A 31 -1.62 2.49 22.99
N ILE A 32 -1.87 1.19 22.98
CA ILE A 32 -1.99 0.43 21.73
C ILE A 32 -3.20 0.89 20.93
N ARG A 33 -4.31 1.22 21.59
CA ARG A 33 -5.50 1.77 20.94
C ARG A 33 -5.23 3.11 20.27
N GLU A 34 -4.55 4.03 20.95
CA GLU A 34 -4.16 5.34 20.40
C GLU A 34 -3.22 5.18 19.19
N LEU A 35 -2.27 4.26 19.27
CA LEU A 35 -1.36 3.94 18.16
C LEU A 35 -2.11 3.34 16.96
N ARG A 36 -3.04 2.40 17.20
CA ARG A 36 -3.88 1.83 16.13
C ARG A 36 -4.73 2.90 15.45
N GLN A 37 -5.30 3.83 16.21
CA GLN A 37 -6.04 4.94 15.61
C GLN A 37 -5.14 5.81 14.72
N SER A 38 -3.88 5.98 15.08
CA SER A 38 -2.90 6.71 14.27
C SER A 38 -2.53 5.93 12.99
N ILE A 39 -2.40 4.61 13.08
CA ILE A 39 -2.17 3.72 11.94
C ILE A 39 -3.35 3.82 10.96
N ASP A 40 -4.59 3.70 11.44
CA ASP A 40 -5.79 3.79 10.60
C ASP A 40 -5.86 5.11 9.81
N ASN A 41 -5.43 6.22 10.44
CA ASN A 41 -5.37 7.52 9.78
C ASN A 41 -4.32 7.57 8.68
N VAL A 42 -3.14 6.97 8.91
CA VAL A 42 -2.08 6.86 7.90
C VAL A 42 -2.54 5.99 6.73
N ASP A 43 -3.18 4.86 7.02
CA ASP A 43 -3.68 3.94 6.00
C ASP A 43 -4.75 4.60 5.12
N ALA A 44 -5.68 5.35 5.71
CA ALA A 44 -6.67 6.14 4.96
C ALA A 44 -6.00 7.15 4.00
N ALA A 45 -4.93 7.81 4.45
CA ALA A 45 -4.17 8.73 3.61
C ALA A 45 -3.43 8.00 2.47
N ILE A 46 -2.81 6.85 2.76
CA ILE A 46 -2.11 6.02 1.76
C ILE A 46 -3.08 5.58 0.66
N VAL A 47 -4.25 5.07 1.03
CA VAL A 47 -5.28 4.61 0.06
C VAL A 47 -5.75 5.78 -0.81
N SER A 48 -6.01 6.93 -0.21
CA SER A 48 -6.45 8.13 -0.94
C SER A 48 -5.38 8.61 -1.95
N LEU A 49 -4.11 8.66 -1.53
CA LEU A 49 -2.99 9.05 -2.39
C LEU A 49 -2.73 8.02 -3.50
N LEU A 50 -2.91 6.73 -3.22
CA LEU A 50 -2.82 5.67 -4.22
C LEU A 50 -3.88 5.84 -5.30
N ALA A 51 -5.14 6.09 -4.91
CA ALA A 51 -6.22 6.33 -5.86
C ALA A 51 -5.91 7.51 -6.79
N GLU A 52 -5.41 8.61 -6.23
CA GLU A 52 -4.96 9.77 -7.00
C GLU A 52 -3.78 9.43 -7.92
N ARG A 53 -2.77 8.72 -7.41
CA ARG A 53 -1.62 8.27 -8.21
C ARG A 53 -2.07 7.42 -9.40
N PHE A 54 -3.01 6.50 -9.20
CA PHE A 54 -3.54 5.66 -10.27
C PHE A 54 -4.33 6.45 -11.31
N LYS A 55 -5.07 7.51 -10.92
CA LYS A 55 -5.70 8.44 -11.87
C LYS A 55 -4.66 9.05 -12.81
N TYR A 56 -3.54 9.54 -12.29
CA TYR A 56 -2.45 10.08 -13.12
C TYR A 56 -1.85 9.02 -14.03
N THR A 57 -1.63 7.79 -13.55
CA THR A 57 -1.13 6.73 -14.43
C THR A 57 -2.08 6.45 -15.58
N SER A 58 -3.40 6.39 -15.35
CA SER A 58 -4.38 6.19 -16.44
C SER A 58 -4.33 7.31 -17.47
N MET A 59 -4.21 8.57 -17.02
CA MET A 59 -4.04 9.72 -17.93
C MET A 59 -2.78 9.59 -18.77
N VAL A 60 -1.65 9.19 -18.16
CA VAL A 60 -0.40 8.90 -18.90
C VAL A 60 -0.62 7.78 -19.92
N GLY A 61 -1.33 6.72 -19.56
CA GLY A 61 -1.67 5.62 -20.47
C GLY A 61 -2.46 6.08 -21.69
N VAL A 62 -3.49 6.92 -21.49
CA VAL A 62 -4.28 7.52 -22.59
C VAL A 62 -3.41 8.39 -23.50
N VAL A 63 -2.53 9.23 -22.93
CA VAL A 63 -1.61 10.08 -23.71
C VAL A 63 -0.63 9.22 -24.51
N LYS A 64 -0.03 8.20 -23.90
CA LYS A 64 0.88 7.26 -24.58
C LYS A 64 0.19 6.53 -25.72
N ALA A 65 -1.03 6.03 -25.51
CA ALA A 65 -1.80 5.34 -26.53
C ALA A 65 -2.11 6.26 -27.72
N LYS A 66 -2.54 7.50 -27.46
CA LYS A 66 -2.81 8.49 -28.51
C LYS A 66 -1.56 8.88 -29.31
N ALA A 67 -0.41 8.95 -28.65
CA ALA A 67 0.86 9.33 -29.27
C ALA A 67 1.64 8.13 -29.89
N GLY A 68 1.14 6.90 -29.74
CA GLY A 68 1.84 5.70 -30.22
C GLY A 68 3.11 5.34 -29.44
N PHE A 69 3.27 5.84 -28.21
CA PHE A 69 4.44 5.54 -27.39
C PHE A 69 4.40 4.14 -26.81
N ALA A 70 5.60 3.55 -26.65
CA ALA A 70 5.75 2.30 -25.92
C ALA A 70 5.25 2.43 -24.46
N PRO A 71 4.64 1.37 -23.89
CA PRO A 71 4.22 1.38 -22.50
C PRO A 71 5.38 1.56 -21.51
N ALA A 72 6.55 0.96 -21.81
CA ALA A 72 7.73 0.97 -20.96
C ALA A 72 8.68 2.16 -21.26
N ASP A 73 9.24 2.73 -20.21
CA ASP A 73 10.31 3.74 -20.27
C ASP A 73 11.34 3.39 -19.19
N TYR A 74 12.35 2.59 -19.56
CA TYR A 74 13.33 2.03 -18.62
C TYR A 74 14.16 3.13 -17.94
N GLN A 75 14.55 4.18 -18.67
CA GLN A 75 15.29 5.30 -18.07
C GLN A 75 14.45 6.09 -17.05
N ARG A 76 13.13 6.18 -17.25
CA ARG A 76 12.23 6.77 -16.24
C ARG A 76 12.08 5.85 -15.04
N GLU A 77 11.97 4.56 -15.28
CA GLU A 77 11.86 3.52 -14.25
C GLU A 77 13.07 3.49 -13.32
N ASP A 78 14.30 3.56 -13.85
CA ASP A 78 15.54 3.61 -13.07
C ASP A 78 15.64 4.87 -12.20
N ARG A 79 15.34 6.03 -12.78
CA ARG A 79 15.32 7.31 -12.05
C ARG A 79 14.28 7.33 -10.94
N GLN A 80 13.14 6.69 -11.16
CA GLN A 80 12.11 6.56 -10.13
C GLN A 80 12.59 5.67 -8.98
N MET A 81 13.27 4.56 -9.29
CA MET A 81 13.82 3.67 -8.26
C MET A 81 14.85 4.37 -7.40
N ALA A 82 15.84 5.02 -8.01
CA ALA A 82 16.87 5.76 -7.28
C ALA A 82 16.27 6.83 -6.35
N ARG A 83 15.23 7.54 -6.83
CA ARG A 83 14.52 8.54 -6.02
C ARG A 83 13.73 7.92 -4.87
N LEU A 84 13.05 6.79 -5.08
CA LEU A 84 12.30 6.10 -4.01
C LEU A 84 13.23 5.55 -2.93
N ASN A 85 14.37 4.97 -3.32
CA ASN A 85 15.38 4.52 -2.36
C ASN A 85 15.89 5.67 -1.49
N ARG A 86 16.13 6.84 -2.10
CA ARG A 86 16.55 8.02 -1.35
C ARG A 86 15.48 8.46 -0.35
N ILE A 87 14.21 8.53 -0.77
CA ILE A 87 13.09 8.89 0.10
C ILE A 87 12.94 7.89 1.24
N ALA A 88 13.10 6.59 0.98
CA ALA A 88 13.01 5.56 2.00
C ALA A 88 14.08 5.75 3.08
N ILE A 89 15.35 5.90 2.67
CA ILE A 89 16.47 6.16 3.59
C ILE A 89 16.23 7.42 4.42
N ASP A 90 15.86 8.53 3.76
CA ASP A 90 15.65 9.81 4.44
C ASP A 90 14.45 9.75 5.43
N ALA A 91 13.49 8.84 5.21
CA ALA A 91 12.34 8.61 6.08
C ALA A 91 12.54 7.49 7.12
N GLY A 92 13.69 6.81 7.14
CA GLY A 92 13.94 5.66 8.02
C GLY A 92 13.18 4.39 7.63
N LEU A 93 12.71 4.29 6.39
CA LEU A 93 12.07 3.11 5.83
C LEU A 93 13.11 2.24 5.11
N ASP A 94 13.02 0.92 5.26
CA ASP A 94 13.82 -0.03 4.50
C ASP A 94 13.63 0.18 2.98
N PRO A 95 14.70 0.44 2.20
CA PRO A 95 14.60 0.57 0.75
C PRO A 95 13.94 -0.62 0.05
N GLU A 96 14.06 -1.84 0.59
CA GLU A 96 13.41 -3.03 0.01
C GLU A 96 11.87 -2.91 0.06
N ILE A 97 11.33 -2.26 1.11
CA ILE A 97 9.88 -1.99 1.20
C ILE A 97 9.46 -0.99 0.12
N ALA A 98 10.26 0.05 -0.12
CA ALA A 98 9.98 1.03 -1.16
C ALA A 98 10.06 0.43 -2.58
N GLU A 99 10.97 -0.51 -2.80
CA GLU A 99 11.06 -1.29 -4.03
C GLU A 99 9.82 -2.18 -4.25
N LYS A 100 9.40 -2.94 -3.23
CA LYS A 100 8.17 -3.76 -3.30
C LYS A 100 6.93 -2.92 -3.56
N TYR A 101 6.82 -1.77 -2.90
CA TYR A 101 5.75 -0.81 -3.17
C TYR A 101 5.77 -0.33 -4.63
N ARG A 102 6.95 0.02 -5.16
CA ARG A 102 7.09 0.44 -6.56
C ARG A 102 6.64 -0.67 -7.50
N GLU A 103 7.10 -1.90 -7.28
CA GLU A 103 6.76 -3.06 -8.11
C GLU A 103 5.25 -3.29 -8.16
N PHE A 104 4.58 -3.27 -7.01
CA PHE A 104 3.13 -3.35 -6.92
C PHE A 104 2.47 -2.28 -7.78
N VAL A 105 2.82 -1.00 -7.56
CA VAL A 105 2.13 0.09 -8.24
C VAL A 105 2.39 0.11 -9.75
N VAL A 106 3.62 -0.18 -10.19
CA VAL A 106 3.95 -0.26 -11.62
C VAL A 106 3.20 -1.41 -12.30
N THR A 107 3.14 -2.58 -11.64
CA THR A 107 2.43 -3.75 -12.15
C THR A 107 0.94 -3.46 -12.34
N GLU A 108 0.29 -2.89 -11.32
CA GLU A 108 -1.14 -2.56 -11.40
C GLU A 108 -1.43 -1.45 -12.42
N ALA A 109 -0.55 -0.45 -12.55
CA ALA A 109 -0.70 0.60 -13.55
C ALA A 109 -0.62 0.01 -14.97
N LYS A 110 0.35 -0.89 -15.24
CA LYS A 110 0.49 -1.57 -16.54
C LYS A 110 -0.73 -2.43 -16.86
N LYS A 111 -1.28 -3.18 -15.90
CA LYS A 111 -2.55 -3.92 -16.07
C LYS A 111 -3.69 -3.01 -16.47
N ARG A 112 -3.84 -1.85 -15.80
CA ARG A 112 -4.89 -0.88 -16.13
C ARG A 112 -4.72 -0.26 -17.52
N HIS A 113 -3.49 0.03 -17.95
CA HIS A 113 -3.23 0.56 -19.30
C HIS A 113 -3.65 -0.42 -20.39
N ARG A 114 -3.38 -1.72 -20.21
CA ARG A 114 -3.85 -2.76 -21.15
C ARG A 114 -5.37 -2.75 -21.28
N ARG A 115 -6.11 -2.71 -20.16
CA ARG A 115 -7.58 -2.63 -20.18
C ARG A 115 -8.10 -1.40 -20.92
N ILE A 116 -7.48 -0.23 -20.72
CA ILE A 116 -7.87 1.02 -21.42
C ILE A 116 -7.59 0.94 -22.93
N ALA A 117 -6.49 0.29 -23.33
CA ALA A 117 -6.19 0.07 -24.74
C ALA A 117 -7.20 -0.90 -25.38
N GLU A 118 -7.57 -1.97 -24.69
CA GLU A 118 -8.60 -2.94 -25.12
C GLU A 118 -9.99 -2.31 -25.21
N SER A 119 -10.33 -1.35 -24.34
CA SER A 119 -11.62 -0.62 -24.34
C SER A 119 -11.67 0.59 -25.28
N GLY A 120 -10.71 0.74 -26.20
CA GLY A 120 -10.72 1.80 -27.22
C GLY A 120 -10.41 3.20 -26.68
N GLY A 121 -9.66 3.32 -25.59
CA GLY A 121 -9.24 4.61 -25.03
C GLY A 121 -10.32 5.37 -24.25
N ASN A 122 -11.51 4.78 -24.08
CA ASN A 122 -12.47 5.23 -23.08
C ASN A 122 -11.97 4.72 -21.72
N PRO A 123 -11.56 5.62 -20.80
CA PRO A 123 -11.12 5.19 -19.48
C PRO A 123 -12.25 4.51 -18.69
N GLY A 124 -13.51 4.63 -19.16
CA GLY A 124 -14.70 4.19 -18.45
C GLY A 124 -14.82 4.89 -17.09
N VAL A 125 -16.00 4.84 -16.49
CA VAL A 125 -16.07 4.88 -15.03
C VAL A 125 -15.49 3.53 -14.58
N LEU A 126 -14.17 3.34 -14.70
CA LEU A 126 -13.53 2.10 -14.25
C LEU A 126 -13.49 2.17 -12.73
N ASP A 127 -14.56 1.60 -12.17
CA ASP A 127 -14.77 1.14 -10.80
C ASP A 127 -13.55 1.34 -9.92
N VAL A 128 -13.67 2.36 -9.09
CA VAL A 128 -12.76 2.55 -7.96
C VAL A 128 -13.20 1.63 -6.81
N PHE A 129 -14.37 0.95 -6.90
CA PHE A 129 -14.99 0.22 -5.77
C PHE A 129 -15.92 -0.97 -6.12
N ALA A 130 -15.72 -1.74 -7.20
CA ALA A 130 -16.41 -3.04 -7.37
C ALA A 130 -15.52 -4.23 -6.99
#